data_AF-A0A6H1KZV1-F1
#
_entry.id   AF-A0A6H1KZV1-F1
#
_cell.length_a   1.000
_cell.length_b   1.000
_cell.length_c   1.000
_cell.angle_alpha   90.00
_cell.angle_beta   90.00
_cell.angle_gamma   90.00
#
_symmetry.space_group_name_H-M   'P 1'
#
loop_
_entity.id
_entity.type
_entity.pdbx_description
1 polymer ?
#
loop_
_entity_poly.entity_id
_entity_poly.type
_entity_poly.pdbx_seq_one_letter_code
_entity_poly.pdbx_strand_id
1 'polypeptide(L)'
;MGVTGSGTSGTRFEVPNSSLADTVLERLTATYGATADPQRAVSMRAYMKDVAPFLGLTTPDRRVLSRTVLLATAAPEEADCTAVALRCWALPEREYHYFAVDYLRRHVRQLSSGFLPVTRHLVGTVSWWDTVDALAAHVVGGLVAADPKLKSDMDAWIEDDDLWVARTALLHQLRYKETTDTERLFAYCVRQSGHPDFFVRKAIGWCLREYAKTDPEAVRAFVAREQGRLAPLSVREALKNIGP
;
A
#
# COMPACT_ATOMS: atom_id res chain seq x y z
N MET A 1 25.03 -1.51 4.65
CA MET A 1 24.29 -0.94 5.80
C MET A 1 22.93 -1.62 5.82
N GLY A 2 22.80 -2.65 6.63
CA GLY A 2 21.54 -3.37 6.79
C GLY A 2 20.54 -2.47 7.48
N VAL A 3 19.33 -2.40 6.92
CA VAL A 3 18.20 -1.76 7.58
C VAL A 3 17.64 -2.78 8.55
N THR A 4 18.00 -2.65 9.82
CA THR A 4 17.31 -3.31 10.93
C THR A 4 15.90 -2.75 10.98
N GLY A 5 14.92 -3.51 10.50
CA GLY A 5 13.51 -3.25 10.76
C GLY A 5 13.22 -3.51 12.25
N SER A 6 13.45 -2.51 13.09
CA SER A 6 12.89 -2.46 14.44
C SER A 6 11.55 -1.73 14.37
N GLY A 7 10.47 -2.50 14.23
CA GLY A 7 9.10 -2.02 14.28
C GLY A 7 8.24 -3.04 14.99
N THR A 8 8.21 -2.98 16.31
CA THR A 8 7.30 -3.73 17.18
C THR A 8 5.85 -3.31 16.92
N SER A 9 5.04 -4.24 16.42
CA SER A 9 3.66 -4.38 16.89
C SER A 9 3.29 -5.86 16.86
N GLY A 10 3.49 -6.51 18.00
CA GLY A 10 3.16 -7.92 18.26
C GLY A 10 1.66 -8.19 18.37
N THR A 11 0.83 -7.51 17.57
CA THR A 11 -0.58 -7.90 17.43
C THR A 11 -0.60 -9.20 16.64
N ARG A 12 -0.64 -10.33 17.36
CA ARG A 12 -0.90 -11.63 16.77
C ARG A 12 -2.37 -11.64 16.35
N PHE A 13 -2.64 -11.39 15.07
CA PHE A 13 -3.98 -11.56 14.53
C PHE A 13 -4.34 -13.05 14.61
N GLU A 14 -5.50 -13.34 15.20
CA GLU A 14 -6.11 -14.64 15.02
C GLU A 14 -6.56 -14.74 13.56
N VAL A 15 -5.97 -15.66 12.81
CA VAL A 15 -6.33 -15.89 11.41
C VAL A 15 -7.69 -16.59 11.41
N PRO A 16 -8.74 -15.99 10.81
CA PRO A 16 -10.05 -16.62 10.77
C PRO A 16 -10.00 -17.98 10.06
N ASN A 17 -10.84 -18.92 10.51
CA ASN A 17 -11.06 -20.16 9.77
C ASN A 17 -11.82 -19.83 8.48
N SER A 18 -11.33 -20.29 7.33
CA SER A 18 -11.93 -20.03 6.03
C SER A 18 -11.56 -21.15 5.05
N SER A 19 -12.56 -21.93 4.63
CA SER A 19 -12.39 -22.98 3.62
C SER A 19 -12.07 -22.40 2.24
N LEU A 20 -12.54 -21.17 1.96
CA LEU A 20 -12.15 -20.42 0.78
C LEU A 20 -10.66 -20.11 0.82
N ALA A 21 -10.16 -19.56 1.93
CA ALA A 21 -8.75 -19.26 2.09
C ALA A 21 -7.89 -20.54 2.03
N ASP A 22 -8.34 -21.65 2.61
CA ASP A 22 -7.65 -22.95 2.50
C ASP A 22 -7.47 -23.33 1.01
N THR A 23 -8.57 -23.32 0.25
CA THR A 23 -8.57 -23.63 -1.18
C THR A 23 -7.69 -22.68 -1.99
N VAL A 24 -7.78 -21.37 -1.71
CA VAL A 24 -7.01 -20.35 -2.42
C VAL A 24 -5.51 -20.51 -2.14
N LEU A 25 -5.10 -20.72 -0.89
CA LEU A 25 -3.69 -20.85 -0.53
C LEU A 25 -3.06 -22.13 -1.09
N GLU A 26 -3.79 -23.25 -1.06
CA GLU A 26 -3.35 -24.50 -1.68
C GLU A 26 -3.09 -24.31 -3.18
N ARG A 27 -4.08 -23.75 -3.90
CA ARG A 27 -3.95 -23.48 -5.34
C ARG A 27 -2.86 -22.46 -5.63
N LEU A 28 -2.76 -21.41 -4.83
CA LEU A 28 -1.81 -20.31 -5.02
C LEU A 28 -0.37 -20.81 -4.92
N THR A 29 -0.05 -21.51 -3.83
CA THR A 29 1.32 -22.01 -3.58
C THR A 29 1.72 -23.06 -4.61
N ALA A 30 0.81 -23.97 -4.98
CA ALA A 30 1.05 -24.93 -6.06
C ALA A 30 1.27 -24.24 -7.41
N THR A 31 0.38 -23.32 -7.80
CA THR A 31 0.41 -22.64 -9.10
C THR A 31 1.64 -21.74 -9.25
N TYR A 32 1.92 -20.91 -8.24
CA TYR A 32 3.05 -20.00 -8.29
C TYR A 32 4.37 -20.76 -8.18
N GLY A 33 4.47 -21.72 -7.26
CA GLY A 33 5.66 -22.53 -7.07
C GLY A 33 6.05 -23.32 -8.33
N ALA A 34 5.08 -23.90 -9.04
CA ALA A 34 5.34 -24.63 -10.29
C ALA A 34 5.87 -23.75 -11.43
N THR A 35 5.70 -22.44 -11.34
CA THR A 35 6.12 -21.46 -12.37
C THR A 35 7.30 -20.59 -11.95
N ALA A 36 7.91 -20.89 -10.80
CA ALA A 36 9.02 -20.12 -10.27
C ALA A 36 10.21 -20.09 -11.24
N ASP A 37 10.85 -18.93 -11.33
CA ASP A 37 12.08 -18.68 -12.10
C ASP A 37 13.17 -18.17 -11.13
N PRO A 38 14.00 -19.08 -10.58
CA PRO A 38 15.05 -18.71 -9.63
C PRO A 38 16.10 -17.75 -10.21
N GLN A 39 16.33 -17.77 -11.53
CA GLN A 39 17.29 -16.86 -12.16
C GLN A 39 16.74 -15.43 -12.17
N ARG A 40 15.46 -15.27 -12.52
CA ARG A 40 14.79 -13.96 -12.46
C ARG A 40 14.60 -13.46 -11.04
N ALA A 41 14.34 -14.36 -10.09
CA ALA A 41 14.17 -14.01 -8.68
C ALA A 41 15.37 -13.21 -8.12
N VAL A 42 16.60 -13.52 -8.56
CA VAL A 42 17.82 -12.80 -8.13
C VAL A 42 17.75 -11.31 -8.47
N SER A 43 17.36 -10.96 -9.70
CA SER A 43 17.31 -9.55 -10.12
C SER A 43 16.15 -8.80 -9.49
N MET A 44 15.00 -9.47 -9.30
CA MET A 44 13.84 -8.90 -8.60
C MET A 44 14.14 -8.61 -7.12
N ARG A 45 14.81 -9.55 -6.43
CA ARG A 45 15.26 -9.38 -5.05
C ARG A 45 16.23 -8.22 -4.93
N ALA A 46 17.24 -8.14 -5.82
CA ALA A 46 18.22 -7.05 -5.83
C ALA A 46 17.56 -5.68 -6.07
N TYR A 47 16.59 -5.59 -6.99
CA TYR A 47 15.83 -4.36 -7.24
C TYR A 47 15.09 -3.88 -5.99
N MET A 48 14.53 -4.80 -5.20
CA MET A 48 13.86 -4.52 -3.94
C MET A 48 14.79 -4.48 -2.72
N LYS A 49 16.12 -4.43 -2.94
CA LYS A 49 17.14 -4.34 -1.88
C LYS A 49 17.02 -5.44 -0.83
N ASP A 50 16.76 -6.67 -1.28
CA ASP A 50 16.70 -7.87 -0.45
C ASP A 50 15.66 -7.81 0.68
N VAL A 51 14.57 -7.04 0.51
CA VAL A 51 13.49 -6.94 1.51
C VAL A 51 12.72 -8.26 1.72
N ALA A 52 12.66 -9.11 0.69
CA ALA A 52 12.02 -10.42 0.72
C ALA A 52 12.57 -11.33 -0.39
N PRO A 53 12.48 -12.66 -0.23
CA PRO A 53 12.59 -13.62 -1.32
C PRO A 53 11.59 -13.37 -2.46
N PHE A 54 11.88 -13.92 -3.63
CA PHE A 54 11.01 -13.85 -4.81
C PHE A 54 10.94 -15.21 -5.49
N LEU A 55 9.80 -15.52 -6.10
CA LEU A 55 9.63 -16.66 -7.01
C LEU A 55 10.11 -16.34 -8.43
N GLY A 56 10.29 -15.07 -8.79
CA GLY A 56 10.70 -14.67 -10.14
C GLY A 56 9.52 -14.48 -11.10
N LEU A 57 8.31 -14.23 -10.60
CA LEU A 57 7.13 -14.09 -11.46
C LEU A 57 6.94 -12.63 -11.88
N THR A 58 6.79 -12.40 -13.18
CA THR A 58 6.48 -11.05 -13.68
C THR A 58 5.05 -10.65 -13.31
N THR A 59 4.75 -9.35 -13.30
CA THR A 59 3.37 -8.88 -13.02
C THR A 59 2.34 -9.44 -14.02
N PRO A 60 2.58 -9.48 -15.35
CA PRO A 60 1.67 -10.14 -16.30
C PRO A 60 1.41 -11.60 -15.96
N ASP A 61 2.46 -12.40 -15.73
CA ASP A 61 2.35 -13.83 -15.42
C ASP A 61 1.57 -14.03 -14.13
N ARG A 62 1.98 -13.32 -13.06
CA ARG A 62 1.31 -13.33 -11.76
C ARG A 62 -0.18 -13.08 -11.91
N ARG A 63 -0.59 -12.07 -12.69
CA ARG A 63 -2.01 -11.73 -12.90
C ARG A 63 -2.78 -12.81 -13.64
N VAL A 64 -2.16 -13.50 -14.60
CA VAL A 64 -2.79 -14.64 -15.28
C VAL A 64 -2.97 -15.79 -14.31
N LEU A 65 -1.91 -16.16 -13.59
CA LEU A 65 -1.92 -17.24 -12.59
C LEU A 65 -2.93 -16.96 -11.47
N SER A 66 -3.02 -15.72 -10.97
CA SER A 66 -4.01 -15.32 -9.96
C SER A 66 -5.45 -15.56 -10.40
N ARG A 67 -5.75 -15.39 -11.70
CA ARG A 67 -7.11 -15.68 -12.22
C ARG A 67 -7.39 -17.17 -12.19
N THR A 68 -6.40 -18.00 -12.52
CA THR A 68 -6.52 -19.46 -12.45
C THR A 68 -6.74 -19.92 -11.01
N VAL A 69 -5.99 -19.37 -10.05
CA VAL A 69 -6.15 -19.68 -8.61
C VAL A 69 -7.57 -19.40 -8.12
N LEU A 70 -8.14 -18.27 -8.55
CA LEU A 70 -9.46 -17.78 -8.14
C LEU A 70 -10.60 -18.29 -9.02
N LEU A 71 -10.32 -19.19 -9.96
CA LEU A 71 -11.36 -19.73 -10.82
C LEU A 71 -12.34 -20.59 -9.99
N ALA A 72 -13.63 -20.33 -10.18
CA ALA A 72 -14.73 -21.03 -9.51
C ALA A 72 -14.66 -20.96 -7.96
N THR A 73 -14.01 -19.95 -7.38
CA THR A 73 -14.15 -19.65 -5.95
C THR A 73 -15.43 -18.85 -5.70
N ALA A 74 -16.04 -19.03 -4.53
CA ALA A 74 -17.18 -18.21 -4.10
C ALA A 74 -16.77 -16.73 -3.95
N ALA A 75 -17.78 -15.84 -3.89
CA ALA A 75 -17.55 -14.46 -3.47
C ALA A 75 -17.13 -14.45 -1.99
N PRO A 76 -16.03 -13.79 -1.61
CA PRO A 76 -15.53 -13.84 -0.25
C PRO A 76 -16.31 -12.92 0.68
N GLU A 77 -16.36 -13.30 1.96
CA GLU A 77 -16.71 -12.42 3.06
C GLU A 77 -15.45 -11.74 3.63
N GLU A 78 -15.62 -10.81 4.58
CA GLU A 78 -14.49 -10.12 5.21
C GLU A 78 -13.54 -11.08 5.93
N ALA A 79 -14.08 -12.13 6.56
CA ALA A 79 -13.30 -13.17 7.23
C ALA A 79 -12.39 -13.93 6.25
N ASP A 80 -12.91 -14.24 5.05
CA ASP A 80 -12.11 -14.86 3.98
C ASP A 80 -11.01 -13.92 3.50
N CYS A 81 -11.32 -12.64 3.31
CA CYS A 81 -10.33 -11.63 2.90
C CYS A 81 -9.22 -11.49 3.94
N THR A 82 -9.58 -11.49 5.22
CA THR A 82 -8.64 -11.45 6.35
C THR A 82 -7.76 -12.70 6.35
N ALA A 83 -8.35 -13.89 6.23
CA ALA A 83 -7.62 -15.15 6.21
C ALA A 83 -6.65 -15.23 5.02
N VAL A 84 -7.10 -14.90 3.81
CA VAL A 84 -6.24 -14.88 2.60
C VAL A 84 -5.09 -13.88 2.78
N ALA A 85 -5.37 -12.67 3.25
CA ALA A 85 -4.34 -11.65 3.42
C ALA A 85 -3.26 -12.07 4.42
N LEU A 86 -3.66 -12.48 5.63
CA LEU A 86 -2.73 -12.85 6.70
C LEU A 86 -1.92 -14.11 6.35
N ARG A 87 -2.53 -15.11 5.70
CA ARG A 87 -1.82 -16.33 5.29
C ARG A 87 -0.84 -16.07 4.15
N CYS A 88 -1.21 -15.25 3.17
CA CYS A 88 -0.27 -14.82 2.13
C CYS A 88 0.90 -14.01 2.72
N TRP A 89 0.65 -13.19 3.75
CA TRP A 89 1.67 -12.40 4.43
C TRP A 89 2.63 -13.23 5.30
N ALA A 90 2.23 -14.45 5.64
CA ALA A 90 3.08 -15.40 6.34
C ALA A 90 4.01 -16.19 5.40
N LEU A 91 3.77 -16.14 4.08
CA LEU A 91 4.64 -16.79 3.08
C LEU A 91 5.84 -15.89 2.76
N PRO A 92 7.04 -16.46 2.55
CA PRO A 92 8.25 -15.66 2.47
C PRO A 92 8.39 -14.87 1.16
N GLU A 93 7.92 -15.41 0.02
CA GLU A 93 8.11 -14.77 -1.27
C GLU A 93 7.15 -13.59 -1.50
N ARG A 94 7.71 -12.49 -2.01
CA ARG A 94 7.00 -11.22 -2.19
C ARG A 94 5.78 -11.34 -3.11
N GLU A 95 5.79 -12.27 -4.05
CA GLU A 95 4.66 -12.49 -4.95
C GLU A 95 3.37 -12.93 -4.24
N TYR A 96 3.46 -13.57 -3.08
CA TYR A 96 2.29 -13.88 -2.25
C TYR A 96 1.70 -12.62 -1.61
N HIS A 97 2.55 -11.67 -1.19
CA HIS A 97 2.09 -10.37 -0.69
C HIS A 97 1.39 -9.59 -1.82
N TYR A 98 1.94 -9.64 -3.05
CA TYR A 98 1.28 -9.03 -4.20
C TYR A 98 -0.07 -9.66 -4.52
N PHE A 99 -0.20 -10.98 -4.39
CA PHE A 99 -1.48 -11.65 -4.53
C PHE A 99 -2.50 -11.12 -3.50
N ALA A 100 -2.11 -11.04 -2.22
CA ALA A 100 -2.96 -10.50 -1.16
C ALA A 100 -3.42 -9.06 -1.46
N VAL A 101 -2.50 -8.18 -1.86
CA VAL A 101 -2.83 -6.78 -2.20
C VAL A 101 -3.79 -6.71 -3.38
N ASP A 102 -3.54 -7.47 -4.45
CA ASP A 102 -4.43 -7.52 -5.63
C ASP A 102 -5.82 -8.10 -5.28
N TYR A 103 -5.87 -9.09 -4.37
CA TYR A 103 -7.09 -9.69 -3.87
C TYR A 103 -7.91 -8.70 -3.03
N LEU A 104 -7.29 -8.06 -2.03
CA LEU A 104 -7.95 -7.06 -1.19
C LEU A 104 -8.44 -5.87 -1.99
N ARG A 105 -7.64 -5.39 -2.96
CA ARG A 105 -8.05 -4.33 -3.88
C ARG A 105 -9.33 -4.69 -4.64
N ARG A 106 -9.45 -5.93 -5.12
CA ARG A 106 -10.65 -6.40 -5.84
C ARG A 106 -11.86 -6.46 -4.91
N HIS A 107 -11.63 -6.81 -3.64
CA HIS A 107 -12.68 -7.09 -2.67
C HIS A 107 -12.88 -5.98 -1.63
N VAL A 108 -12.33 -4.78 -1.85
CA VAL A 108 -12.39 -3.68 -0.86
C VAL A 108 -13.81 -3.30 -0.45
N ARG A 109 -14.81 -3.52 -1.32
CA ARG A 109 -16.23 -3.28 -1.01
C ARG A 109 -16.85 -4.30 -0.04
N GLN A 110 -16.17 -5.42 0.20
CA GLN A 110 -16.56 -6.43 1.19
C GLN A 110 -15.93 -6.14 2.56
N LEU A 111 -15.07 -5.13 2.67
CA LEU A 111 -14.33 -4.81 3.90
C LEU A 111 -15.02 -3.66 4.63
N SER A 112 -15.26 -3.84 5.92
CA SER A 112 -15.73 -2.83 6.86
C SER A 112 -14.56 -2.05 7.47
N SER A 113 -14.88 -1.02 8.26
CA SER A 113 -13.89 -0.30 9.07
C SER A 113 -13.12 -1.22 10.04
N GLY A 114 -13.70 -2.38 10.40
CA GLY A 114 -13.03 -3.42 11.19
C GLY A 114 -11.78 -4.02 10.52
N PHE A 115 -11.60 -3.83 9.21
CA PHE A 115 -10.43 -4.31 8.48
C PHE A 115 -9.21 -3.36 8.56
N LEU A 116 -9.38 -2.13 9.06
CA LEU A 116 -8.28 -1.16 9.13
C LEU A 116 -7.09 -1.65 10.00
N PRO A 117 -7.30 -2.27 11.18
CA PRO A 117 -6.22 -2.87 11.96
C PRO A 117 -5.45 -3.96 11.21
N VAL A 118 -6.13 -4.80 10.43
CA VAL A 118 -5.47 -5.81 9.57
C VAL A 118 -4.59 -5.10 8.55
N THR A 119 -5.11 -4.07 7.88
CA THR A 119 -4.32 -3.32 6.88
C THR A 119 -3.11 -2.62 7.52
N ARG A 120 -3.24 -2.08 8.73
CA ARG A 120 -2.11 -1.52 9.50
C ARG A 120 -1.02 -2.57 9.74
N HIS A 121 -1.39 -3.79 10.10
CA HIS A 121 -0.44 -4.88 10.29
C HIS A 121 0.29 -5.25 9.00
N LEU A 122 -0.43 -5.34 7.88
CA LEU A 122 0.20 -5.60 6.57
C LEU A 122 1.17 -4.47 6.19
N VAL A 123 0.80 -3.21 6.43
CA VAL A 123 1.68 -2.05 6.17
C VAL A 123 2.96 -2.10 7.00
N GLY A 124 2.88 -2.51 8.28
CA GLY A 124 4.02 -2.58 9.20
C GLY A 124 4.84 -3.88 9.14
N THR A 125 4.45 -4.86 8.32
CA THR A 125 5.11 -6.18 8.27
C THR A 125 5.77 -6.40 6.90
N VAL A 126 7.09 -6.60 6.88
CA VAL A 126 7.89 -6.71 5.63
C VAL A 126 7.63 -5.49 4.73
N SER A 127 7.70 -4.30 5.31
CA SER A 127 7.26 -3.06 4.69
C SER A 127 8.20 -2.60 3.58
N TRP A 128 7.62 -2.28 2.43
CA TRP A 128 8.30 -1.64 1.31
C TRP A 128 7.28 -0.99 0.37
N TRP A 129 7.73 -0.02 -0.43
CA TRP A 129 6.86 0.86 -1.22
C TRP A 129 5.94 0.09 -2.18
N ASP A 130 6.40 -1.02 -2.72
CA ASP A 130 5.70 -1.86 -3.69
C ASP A 130 4.38 -2.45 -3.17
N THR A 131 4.28 -2.79 -1.87
CA THR A 131 3.01 -3.21 -1.26
C THR A 131 2.29 -2.07 -0.55
N VAL A 132 3.02 -1.23 0.18
CA VAL A 132 2.46 -0.14 0.98
C VAL A 132 1.67 0.84 0.11
N ASP A 133 2.20 1.20 -1.06
CA ASP A 133 1.56 2.18 -1.94
C ASP A 133 0.22 1.68 -2.47
N ALA A 134 0.15 0.40 -2.82
CA ALA A 134 -1.06 -0.23 -3.32
C ALA A 134 -2.08 -0.46 -2.20
N LEU A 135 -1.65 -0.87 -1.00
CA LEU A 135 -2.52 -0.94 0.18
C LEU A 135 -3.09 0.44 0.52
N ALA A 136 -2.27 1.49 0.51
CA ALA A 136 -2.70 2.85 0.79
C ALA A 136 -3.75 3.33 -0.21
N ALA A 137 -3.44 3.30 -1.51
CA ALA A 137 -4.28 3.88 -2.54
C ALA A 137 -5.56 3.09 -2.83
N HIS A 138 -5.57 1.78 -2.55
CA HIS A 138 -6.67 0.90 -2.96
C HIS A 138 -7.45 0.29 -1.80
N VAL A 139 -6.79 -0.04 -0.69
CA VAL A 139 -7.45 -0.68 0.46
C VAL A 139 -7.82 0.39 1.48
N VAL A 140 -6.83 1.08 2.06
CA VAL A 140 -7.07 2.16 3.04
C VAL A 140 -7.89 3.28 2.43
N GLY A 141 -7.53 3.75 1.23
CA GLY A 141 -8.31 4.75 0.51
C GLY A 141 -9.75 4.30 0.25
N GLY A 142 -9.99 3.02 -0.05
CA GLY A 142 -11.34 2.49 -0.21
C GLY A 142 -12.14 2.45 1.10
N LEU A 143 -11.50 2.03 2.19
CA LEU A 143 -12.09 2.00 3.53
C LEU A 143 -12.49 3.41 4.01
N VAL A 144 -11.57 4.38 3.92
CA VAL A 144 -11.81 5.77 4.35
C VAL A 144 -12.88 6.46 3.50
N ALA A 145 -12.98 6.13 2.22
CA ALA A 145 -14.03 6.65 1.35
C ALA A 145 -15.41 6.08 1.70
N ALA A 146 -15.46 4.81 2.14
CA ALA A 146 -16.70 4.15 2.55
C ALA A 146 -17.16 4.55 3.96
N ASP A 147 -16.23 4.82 4.87
CA ASP A 147 -16.50 5.24 6.25
C ASP A 147 -15.65 6.46 6.64
N PRO A 148 -16.23 7.68 6.57
CA PRO A 148 -15.52 8.92 6.92
C PRO A 148 -15.02 8.98 8.36
N LYS A 149 -15.48 8.12 9.28
CA LYS A 149 -14.96 8.06 10.66
C LYS A 149 -13.47 7.70 10.69
N LEU A 150 -13.01 6.91 9.70
CA LEU A 150 -11.62 6.50 9.55
C LEU A 150 -10.66 7.64 9.18
N LYS A 151 -11.18 8.84 8.89
CA LYS A 151 -10.34 10.04 8.72
C LYS A 151 -9.53 10.33 10.00
N SER A 152 -10.11 10.08 11.18
CA SER A 152 -9.43 10.26 12.46
C SER A 152 -8.25 9.29 12.63
N ASP A 153 -8.35 8.05 12.13
CA ASP A 153 -7.21 7.13 12.07
C ASP A 153 -6.11 7.66 11.15
N MET A 154 -6.47 8.26 10.00
CA MET A 154 -5.48 8.89 9.12
C MET A 154 -4.80 10.09 9.79
N ASP A 155 -5.51 10.84 10.64
CA ASP A 155 -4.94 11.95 11.43
C ASP A 155 -3.93 11.44 12.46
N ALA A 156 -4.13 10.23 12.98
CA ALA A 156 -3.15 9.57 13.85
C ALA A 156 -1.97 8.99 13.04
N TRP A 157 -2.26 8.33 11.91
CA TRP A 157 -1.24 7.65 11.10
C TRP A 157 -0.24 8.61 10.48
N ILE A 158 -0.63 9.85 10.18
CA ILE A 158 0.30 10.85 9.66
C ILE A 158 1.36 11.27 10.70
N GLU A 159 1.11 11.07 11.99
CA GLU A 159 2.04 11.37 13.09
C GLU A 159 2.79 10.12 13.59
N ASP A 160 2.60 8.97 12.94
CA ASP A 160 3.21 7.70 13.36
C ASP A 160 4.72 7.69 13.15
N ASP A 161 5.46 7.08 14.10
CA ASP A 161 6.91 6.90 14.00
C ASP A 161 7.30 5.93 12.88
N ASP A 162 6.40 5.01 12.49
CA ASP A 162 6.59 4.16 11.31
C ASP A 162 6.32 4.96 10.03
N LEU A 163 7.41 5.23 9.29
CA LEU A 163 7.36 5.96 8.01
C LEU A 163 6.40 5.34 6.99
N TRP A 164 6.17 4.02 7.02
CA TRP A 164 5.28 3.35 6.08
C TRP A 164 3.82 3.61 6.41
N VAL A 165 3.48 3.72 7.69
CA VAL A 165 2.17 4.16 8.15
C VAL A 165 1.93 5.62 7.77
N ALA A 166 2.88 6.51 8.05
CA ALA A 166 2.78 7.91 7.67
C ALA A 166 2.68 8.08 6.13
N ARG A 167 3.43 7.27 5.38
CA ARG A 167 3.31 7.18 3.92
C ARG A 167 1.92 6.71 3.48
N THR A 168 1.31 5.75 4.17
CA THR A 168 -0.07 5.34 3.87
C THR A 168 -1.05 6.50 4.08
N ALA A 169 -0.92 7.26 5.18
CA ALA A 169 -1.75 8.44 5.41
C ALA A 169 -1.59 9.51 4.30
N LEU A 170 -0.37 9.75 3.82
CA LEU A 170 -0.12 10.66 2.68
C LEU A 170 -0.77 10.17 1.37
N LEU A 171 -0.82 8.85 1.14
CA LEU A 171 -1.19 8.27 -0.15
C LEU A 171 -2.64 7.75 -0.23
N HIS A 172 -3.38 7.68 0.88
CA HIS A 172 -4.73 7.07 0.86
C HIS A 172 -5.71 7.78 -0.09
N GLN A 173 -5.56 9.09 -0.30
CA GLN A 173 -6.42 9.89 -1.19
C GLN A 173 -5.99 9.88 -2.66
N LEU A 174 -4.92 9.15 -3.05
CA LEU A 174 -4.35 9.18 -4.42
C LEU A 174 -5.38 8.96 -5.54
N ARG A 175 -6.52 8.33 -5.24
CA ARG A 175 -7.54 7.95 -6.22
C ARG A 175 -8.83 8.78 -6.13
N TYR A 176 -8.90 9.74 -5.22
CA TYR A 176 -10.14 10.47 -4.90
C TYR A 176 -10.50 11.54 -5.92
N LYS A 177 -9.51 12.11 -6.64
CA LYS A 177 -9.73 13.13 -7.67
C LYS A 177 -10.55 14.30 -7.14
N GLU A 178 -11.74 14.55 -7.69
CA GLU A 178 -12.66 15.64 -7.31
C GLU A 178 -13.15 15.52 -5.88
N THR A 179 -13.11 14.31 -5.29
CA THR A 179 -13.53 14.04 -3.90
C THR A 179 -12.38 14.12 -2.89
N THR A 180 -11.18 14.56 -3.31
CA THR A 180 -10.03 14.71 -2.42
C THR A 180 -10.32 15.76 -1.35
N ASP A 181 -10.11 15.40 -0.09
CA ASP A 181 -10.08 16.33 1.04
C ASP A 181 -8.74 17.10 0.99
N THR A 182 -8.76 18.24 0.32
CA THR A 182 -7.57 19.06 0.00
C THR A 182 -6.95 19.68 1.23
N GLU A 183 -7.78 20.12 2.18
CA GLU A 183 -7.31 20.65 3.46
C GLU A 183 -6.46 19.61 4.18
N ARG A 184 -6.97 18.37 4.29
CA ARG A 184 -6.25 17.26 4.90
C ARG A 184 -4.99 16.89 4.13
N LEU A 185 -5.08 16.78 2.81
CA LEU A 185 -3.93 16.48 1.95
C LEU A 185 -2.78 17.46 2.18
N PHE A 186 -3.09 18.76 2.15
CA PHE A 186 -2.10 19.82 2.34
C PHE A 186 -1.60 19.88 3.79
N ALA A 187 -2.47 19.70 4.78
CA ALA A 187 -2.08 19.62 6.18
C ALA A 187 -1.09 18.48 6.44
N TYR A 188 -1.31 17.30 5.86
CA TYR A 188 -0.41 16.14 5.99
C TYR A 188 0.94 16.41 5.33
N CYS A 189 0.95 17.02 4.14
CA CYS A 189 2.18 17.42 3.47
C CYS A 189 2.99 18.41 4.32
N VAL A 190 2.33 19.32 5.02
CA VAL A 190 2.97 20.29 5.92
C VAL A 190 3.54 19.59 7.16
N ARG A 191 2.77 18.73 7.83
CA ARG A 191 3.22 17.97 9.02
C ARG A 191 4.47 17.15 8.72
N GLN A 192 4.50 16.49 7.57
CA GLN A 192 5.61 15.64 7.14
C GLN A 192 6.69 16.38 6.30
N SER A 193 6.58 17.70 6.12
CA SER A 193 7.48 18.48 5.24
C SER A 193 8.95 18.39 5.62
N GLY A 194 9.25 18.32 6.93
CA GLY A 194 10.59 18.21 7.49
C GLY A 194 11.15 16.79 7.54
N HIS A 195 10.38 15.77 7.18
CA HIS A 195 10.79 14.37 7.34
C HIS A 195 12.07 14.08 6.52
N PRO A 196 13.10 13.44 7.11
CA PRO A 196 14.38 13.24 6.44
C PRO A 196 14.34 12.12 5.38
N ASP A 197 13.45 11.14 5.57
CA ASP A 197 13.39 9.94 4.73
C ASP A 197 12.96 10.21 3.28
N PHE A 198 13.58 9.47 2.36
CA PHE A 198 13.34 9.55 0.93
C PHE A 198 11.91 9.16 0.55
N PHE A 199 11.35 8.09 1.13
CA PHE A 199 10.03 7.59 0.78
C PHE A 199 8.94 8.54 1.26
N VAL A 200 9.07 9.17 2.44
CA VAL A 200 8.10 10.18 2.89
C VAL A 200 8.13 11.40 1.97
N ARG A 201 9.31 11.93 1.63
CA ARG A 201 9.45 13.06 0.69
C ARG A 201 8.86 12.75 -0.68
N LYS A 202 9.06 11.52 -1.19
CA LYS A 202 8.45 11.05 -2.44
C LYS A 202 6.95 10.92 -2.34
N ALA A 203 6.40 10.50 -1.19
CA ALA A 203 4.96 10.42 -0.96
C ALA A 203 4.31 11.81 -1.03
N ILE A 204 4.88 12.81 -0.35
CA ILE A 204 4.43 14.21 -0.42
C ILE A 204 4.39 14.69 -1.87
N GLY A 205 5.50 14.57 -2.60
CA GLY A 205 5.54 15.00 -4.00
C GLY A 205 4.56 14.24 -4.89
N TRP A 206 4.35 12.95 -4.65
CA TRP A 206 3.46 12.13 -5.47
C TRP A 206 1.98 12.43 -5.20
N CYS A 207 1.53 12.52 -3.94
CA CYS A 207 0.14 12.85 -3.65
C CYS A 207 -0.26 14.22 -4.21
N LEU A 208 0.64 15.22 -4.12
CA LEU A 208 0.46 16.52 -4.76
C LEU A 208 0.42 16.42 -6.30
N ARG A 209 1.36 15.69 -6.93
CA ARG A 209 1.38 15.50 -8.38
C ARG A 209 0.12 14.79 -8.89
N GLU A 210 -0.38 13.83 -8.12
CA GLU A 210 -1.59 13.09 -8.47
C GLU A 210 -2.80 14.00 -8.39
N TYR A 211 -2.93 14.78 -7.31
CA TYR A 211 -4.02 15.75 -7.16
C TYR A 211 -3.96 16.89 -8.19
N ALA A 212 -2.76 17.28 -8.64
CA ALA A 212 -2.57 18.28 -9.69
C ALA A 212 -3.21 17.90 -11.04
N LYS A 213 -3.56 16.61 -11.26
CA LYS A 213 -4.34 16.19 -12.44
C LYS A 213 -5.80 16.65 -12.36
N THR A 214 -6.28 16.96 -11.16
CA THR A 214 -7.63 17.46 -10.89
C THR A 214 -7.60 18.97 -10.68
N ASP A 215 -6.72 19.48 -9.82
CA ASP A 215 -6.59 20.91 -9.55
C ASP A 215 -5.11 21.34 -9.55
N PRO A 216 -4.55 21.68 -10.72
CA PRO A 216 -3.15 22.10 -10.83
C PRO A 216 -2.89 23.45 -10.15
N GLU A 217 -3.85 24.38 -10.17
CA GLU A 217 -3.67 25.71 -9.57
C GLU A 217 -3.60 25.65 -8.05
N ALA A 218 -4.45 24.84 -7.41
CA ALA A 218 -4.38 24.61 -5.97
C ALA A 218 -3.01 24.04 -5.55
N VAL A 219 -2.45 23.12 -6.34
CA VAL A 219 -1.13 22.53 -6.07
C VAL A 219 -0.01 23.57 -6.26
N ARG A 220 -0.04 24.39 -7.32
CA ARG A 220 0.95 25.47 -7.50
C ARG A 220 0.89 26.46 -6.35
N ALA A 221 -0.31 26.91 -5.98
CA ALA A 221 -0.50 27.85 -4.88
C ALA A 221 -0.01 27.28 -3.53
N PHE A 222 -0.31 26.00 -3.26
CA PHE A 222 0.20 25.31 -2.07
C PHE A 222 1.73 25.23 -2.07
N VAL A 223 2.34 24.76 -3.16
CA VAL A 223 3.79 24.59 -3.26
C VAL A 223 4.51 25.94 -3.16
N ALA A 224 4.01 26.99 -3.81
CA ALA A 224 4.58 28.33 -3.73
C ALA A 224 4.55 28.88 -2.29
N ARG A 225 3.44 28.67 -1.57
CA ARG A 225 3.30 29.09 -0.17
C ARG A 225 4.24 28.34 0.78
N GLU A 226 4.40 27.02 0.58
CA GLU A 226 5.20 26.17 1.47
C GLU A 226 6.62 25.89 0.95
N GLN A 227 7.07 26.59 -0.10
CA GLN A 227 8.33 26.29 -0.80
C GLN A 227 9.56 26.27 0.13
N GLY A 228 9.58 27.13 1.16
CA GLY A 228 10.66 27.18 2.15
C GLY A 228 10.67 26.02 3.15
N ARG A 229 9.59 25.24 3.24
CA ARG A 229 9.42 24.13 4.19
C ARG A 229 9.50 22.77 3.50
N LEU A 230 8.94 22.66 2.29
CA LEU A 230 8.96 21.41 1.53
C LEU A 230 10.38 21.06 1.07
N ALA A 231 10.73 19.78 1.16
CA ALA A 231 11.99 19.30 0.62
C ALA A 231 12.07 19.56 -0.91
N PRO A 232 13.24 19.94 -1.47
CA PRO A 232 13.39 20.19 -2.90
C PRO A 232 12.97 19.01 -3.80
N LEU A 233 13.12 17.78 -3.29
CA LEU A 233 12.62 16.57 -3.97
C LEU A 233 11.09 16.58 -4.09
N SER A 234 10.37 16.90 -3.01
CA SER A 234 8.91 16.93 -2.98
C SER A 234 8.36 18.00 -3.91
N VAL A 235 8.95 19.19 -3.92
CA VAL A 235 8.59 20.29 -4.85
C VAL A 235 8.74 19.86 -6.30
N ARG A 236 9.91 19.32 -6.68
CA ARG A 236 10.17 18.86 -8.05
C ARG A 236 9.23 17.73 -8.48
N GLU A 237 8.91 16.81 -7.58
CA GLU A 237 7.97 15.73 -7.87
C GLU A 237 6.53 16.25 -8.06
N ALA A 238 6.09 17.17 -7.20
CA ALA A 238 4.76 17.78 -7.25
C ALA A 238 4.54 18.54 -8.57
N LEU A 239 5.51 19.35 -8.99
CA LEU A 239 5.38 20.25 -10.15
C LEU A 239 5.74 19.60 -11.50
N LYS A 240 6.15 18.32 -11.51
CA LYS A 240 6.74 17.64 -12.68
C LYS A 240 5.94 17.80 -13.99
N ASN A 241 4.61 17.83 -13.90
CA ASN A 241 3.72 17.87 -15.07
C ASN A 241 3.01 19.21 -15.27
N ILE A 242 3.13 20.14 -14.33
CA ILE A 242 2.36 21.39 -14.32
C ILE A 242 3.25 22.64 -14.36
N GLY A 243 4.57 22.50 -14.14
CA GLY A 243 5.47 23.63 -14.03
C GLY A 243 5.26 24.44 -12.73
N PRO A 244 6.17 25.38 -12.42
CA PRO A 244 5.95 26.36 -11.37
C PRO A 244 4.74 27.26 -11.65
#